data_AF-A0A6J1T8P4-F1
#
_entry.id   AF-A0A6J1T8P4-F1
#
_cell.length_a   1.000
_cell.length_b   1.000
_cell.length_c   1.000
_cell.angle_alpha   90.00
_cell.angle_beta   90.00
_cell.angle_gamma   90.00
#
_symmetry.space_group_name_H-M   'P 1'
#
loop_
_entity.id
_entity.type
_entity.pdbx_description
1 polymer ?
#
loop_
_entity_poly.entity_id
_entity_poly.type
_entity_poly.pdbx_seq_one_letter_code
_entity_poly.pdbx_strand_id
1 'polypeptide(L)'
;MVEVEKMKSLKRLEVKCVDELDYPDLPLQLEELTIRLPGENQLRCVVRMARLRSLRINNCFCPDMNFIPSQHGALRWLSLGFCVDRKNIMMSLIRAYASSVQELHIVCSVRKDYLDEAFYFPDLGEELAACSLHALLRLVLERPADDPCSGHVAGCLLQCRTIGISLPHVQVVCEMCHNSPF
;
A
#
# COMPACT_ATOMS: atom_id res chain seq x y z
N MET A 1 -23.71 8.67 -15.32
CA MET A 1 -23.01 9.02 -14.07
C MET A 1 -23.79 8.37 -12.93
N VAL A 2 -23.14 7.50 -12.14
CA VAL A 2 -23.79 6.82 -11.01
C VAL A 2 -23.45 7.60 -9.75
N GLU A 3 -24.46 8.05 -9.00
CA GLU A 3 -24.26 8.80 -7.77
C GLU A 3 -23.96 7.84 -6.62
N VAL A 4 -22.67 7.61 -6.37
CA VAL A 4 -22.16 6.71 -5.33
C VAL A 4 -22.71 7.06 -3.95
N GLU A 5 -22.94 8.35 -3.66
CA GLU A 5 -23.51 8.84 -2.41
C GLU A 5 -24.89 8.23 -2.08
N LYS A 6 -25.69 7.90 -3.10
CA LYS A 6 -27.03 7.32 -2.92
C LYS A 6 -27.00 5.82 -2.63
N MET A 7 -25.84 5.16 -2.75
CA MET A 7 -25.69 3.72 -2.58
C MET A 7 -25.34 3.36 -1.12
N LYS A 8 -26.32 3.48 -0.22
CA LYS A 8 -26.14 3.24 1.23
C LYS A 8 -25.67 1.82 1.60
N SER A 9 -25.90 0.83 0.72
CA SER A 9 -25.47 -0.56 0.91
C SER A 9 -24.12 -0.89 0.25
N LEU A 10 -23.47 0.07 -0.40
CA LEU A 10 -22.20 -0.13 -1.07
C LEU A 10 -21.10 -0.47 -0.06
N LYS A 11 -20.48 -1.63 -0.22
CA LYS A 11 -19.39 -2.10 0.65
C LYS A 11 -18.03 -2.10 -0.05
N ARG A 12 -18.02 -2.17 -1.37
CA ARG A 12 -16.81 -2.32 -2.18
C ARG A 12 -16.83 -1.25 -3.25
N LEU A 13 -15.73 -0.54 -3.41
CA LEU A 13 -15.60 0.50 -4.42
C LEU A 13 -14.21 0.46 -5.04
N GLU A 14 -14.17 0.58 -6.36
CA GLU A 14 -12.94 0.84 -7.10
C GLU A 14 -13.09 2.18 -7.82
N VAL A 15 -12.12 3.09 -7.61
CA VAL A 15 -12.12 4.42 -8.22
C VAL A 15 -10.76 4.72 -8.83
N LYS A 16 -10.77 5.31 -10.01
CA LYS A 16 -9.60 5.96 -10.60
C LYS A 16 -9.88 7.46 -10.65
N CYS A 17 -9.10 8.21 -9.87
CA CYS A 17 -9.09 9.66 -9.95
C CYS A 17 -8.20 10.11 -11.12
N VAL A 18 -8.52 11.28 -11.63
CA VAL A 18 -7.85 12.03 -12.69
C VAL A 18 -7.53 13.40 -12.10
N ASP A 19 -6.40 13.97 -12.51
CA ASP A 19 -5.97 15.28 -12.03
C ASP A 19 -6.99 16.38 -12.35
N GLU A 20 -6.93 17.50 -11.63
CA GLU A 20 -7.70 18.73 -11.87
C GLU A 20 -9.23 18.64 -11.68
N LEU A 21 -9.75 17.54 -11.12
CA LEU A 21 -11.18 17.38 -10.83
C LEU A 21 -11.46 17.34 -9.32
N ASP A 22 -12.48 18.08 -8.89
CA ASP A 22 -13.04 17.97 -7.55
C ASP A 22 -13.92 16.72 -7.46
N TYR A 23 -13.44 15.71 -6.74
CA TYR A 23 -14.20 14.50 -6.44
C TYR A 23 -15.01 14.66 -5.15
N PRO A 24 -16.23 14.10 -5.09
CA PRO A 24 -16.99 14.04 -3.85
C PRO A 24 -16.28 13.17 -2.80
N ASP A 25 -16.71 13.33 -1.55
CA ASP A 25 -16.26 12.49 -0.45
C ASP A 25 -16.59 11.01 -0.71
N LEU A 26 -15.67 10.13 -0.28
CA LEU A 26 -15.89 8.69 -0.37
C LEU A 26 -16.90 8.24 0.68
N PRO A 27 -17.80 7.27 0.37
CA PRO A 27 -18.74 6.74 1.35
C PRO A 27 -18.02 6.08 2.53
N LEU A 28 -18.34 6.49 3.76
CA LEU A 28 -17.63 6.03 4.96
C LEU A 28 -17.95 4.58 5.36
N GLN A 29 -19.01 4.00 4.80
CA GLN A 29 -19.44 2.63 5.11
C GLN A 29 -18.66 1.53 4.38
N LEU A 30 -17.71 1.89 3.51
CA LEU A 30 -16.95 0.94 2.71
C LEU A 30 -16.16 -0.04 3.59
N GLU A 31 -16.16 -1.29 3.17
CA GLU A 31 -15.36 -2.38 3.74
C GLU A 31 -14.14 -2.69 2.86
N GLU A 32 -14.21 -2.41 1.56
CA GLU A 32 -13.10 -2.57 0.62
C GLU A 32 -13.00 -1.37 -0.32
N LEU A 33 -11.80 -0.83 -0.48
CA LEU A 33 -11.53 0.27 -1.38
C LEU A 33 -10.27 0.00 -2.21
N THR A 34 -10.41 0.11 -3.53
CA THR A 34 -9.26 0.31 -4.42
C THR A 34 -9.35 1.71 -4.99
N ILE A 35 -8.30 2.51 -4.81
CA ILE A 35 -8.26 3.88 -5.33
C ILE A 35 -6.93 4.14 -6.04
N ARG A 36 -7.02 4.71 -7.24
CA ARG A 36 -5.85 5.13 -8.03
C ARG A 36 -5.82 6.64 -8.08
N LEU A 37 -4.65 7.21 -7.83
CA LEU A 37 -4.38 8.65 -7.87
C LEU A 37 -5.29 9.50 -6.95
N PRO A 38 -5.60 9.07 -5.70
CA PRO A 38 -6.39 9.89 -4.80
C PRO A 38 -5.76 11.27 -4.58
N GLY A 39 -6.61 12.25 -4.33
CA GLY A 39 -6.22 13.52 -3.74
C GLY A 39 -6.27 13.47 -2.22
N GLU A 40 -5.94 14.61 -1.60
CA GLU A 40 -5.91 14.78 -0.15
C GLU A 40 -7.26 14.47 0.51
N ASN A 41 -8.36 14.96 -0.09
CA ASN A 41 -9.71 14.76 0.45
C ASN A 41 -10.10 13.28 0.47
N GLN A 42 -9.74 12.52 -0.56
CA GLN A 42 -10.04 11.09 -0.62
C GLN A 42 -9.24 10.34 0.45
N LEU A 43 -7.97 10.66 0.66
CA LEU A 43 -7.16 10.05 1.72
C LEU A 43 -7.67 10.41 3.12
N ARG A 44 -8.15 11.64 3.34
CA ARG A 44 -8.84 12.02 4.58
C ARG A 44 -10.11 11.21 4.82
N CYS A 45 -10.87 10.91 3.78
CA CYS A 45 -12.04 10.03 3.91
C CYS A 45 -11.61 8.62 4.33
N VAL A 46 -10.56 8.08 3.70
CA VAL A 46 -10.06 6.73 3.99
C VAL A 46 -9.74 6.54 5.46
N VAL A 47 -9.03 7.48 6.10
CA VAL A 47 -8.68 7.36 7.53
C VAL A 47 -9.88 7.41 8.48
N ARG A 48 -11.05 7.86 8.00
CA ARG A 48 -12.31 7.93 8.76
C ARG A 48 -13.22 6.71 8.53
N MET A 49 -12.83 5.77 7.66
CA MET A 49 -13.64 4.60 7.33
C MET A 49 -13.52 3.52 8.41
N ALA A 50 -14.40 3.57 9.41
CA ALA A 50 -14.37 2.66 10.56
C ALA A 50 -14.53 1.16 10.21
N ARG A 51 -15.08 0.85 9.03
CA ARG A 51 -15.36 -0.52 8.58
C ARG A 51 -14.39 -1.03 7.52
N LEU A 52 -13.42 -0.22 7.11
CA LEU A 52 -12.50 -0.57 6.03
C LEU A 52 -11.61 -1.73 6.46
N ARG A 53 -11.66 -2.84 5.71
CA ARG A 53 -10.90 -4.07 5.95
C ARG A 53 -9.79 -4.26 4.93
N SER A 54 -10.01 -3.82 3.69
CA SER A 54 -9.08 -3.92 2.58
C SER A 54 -8.92 -2.57 1.88
N LEU A 55 -7.68 -2.15 1.68
CA LEU A 55 -7.34 -0.89 1.04
C LEU A 55 -6.20 -1.10 0.04
N ARG A 56 -6.42 -0.74 -1.22
CA ARG A 56 -5.38 -0.62 -2.24
C ARG A 56 -5.28 0.82 -2.70
N ILE A 57 -4.08 1.41 -2.63
CA ILE A 57 -3.80 2.74 -3.15
C ILE A 57 -2.66 2.69 -4.15
N ASN A 58 -2.91 3.19 -5.35
CA ASN A 58 -1.89 3.28 -6.39
C ASN A 58 -1.64 4.75 -6.74
N ASN A 59 -0.41 5.21 -6.52
CA ASN A 59 0.05 6.60 -6.65
C ASN A 59 -0.79 7.59 -5.83
N CYS A 60 -0.38 8.86 -5.78
CA CYS A 60 -1.16 9.96 -5.18
C CYS A 60 -0.84 11.29 -5.88
N PHE A 61 -1.84 12.16 -6.02
CA PHE A 61 -1.65 13.56 -6.45
C PHE A 61 -1.53 14.53 -5.28
N CYS A 62 -1.65 14.04 -4.05
CA CYS A 62 -1.59 14.85 -2.85
C CYS A 62 -0.18 15.44 -2.59
N PRO A 63 -0.12 16.65 -1.98
CA PRO A 63 1.10 17.16 -1.38
C PRO A 63 1.53 16.29 -0.18
N ASP A 64 2.74 16.52 0.33
CA ASP A 64 3.24 15.80 1.51
C ASP A 64 2.26 15.93 2.69
N MET A 65 1.79 14.79 3.18
CA MET A 65 0.79 14.69 4.23
C MET A 65 1.20 13.66 5.28
N ASN A 66 0.96 14.01 6.54
CA ASN A 66 1.10 13.10 7.67
C ASN A 66 -0.27 12.61 8.14
N PHE A 67 -0.41 11.30 8.33
CA PHE A 67 -1.61 10.66 8.84
C PHE A 67 -1.44 10.44 10.34
N ILE A 68 -2.46 10.79 11.09
CA ILE A 68 -2.55 10.39 12.49
C ILE A 68 -2.84 8.88 12.58
N PRO A 69 -2.43 8.20 13.66
CA PRO A 69 -2.85 6.84 13.93
C PRO A 69 -4.37 6.67 13.78
N SER A 70 -4.77 5.68 13.00
CA SER A 70 -6.18 5.37 12.81
C SER A 70 -6.78 4.98 14.15
N GLN A 71 -7.92 5.60 14.46
CA GLN A 71 -8.72 5.24 15.63
C GLN A 71 -9.55 3.96 15.37
N HIS A 72 -9.44 3.41 14.16
CA HIS A 72 -10.21 2.26 13.71
C HIS A 72 -9.28 1.05 13.55
N GLY A 73 -9.65 -0.08 14.16
CA GLY A 73 -8.85 -1.31 14.15
C GLY A 73 -9.30 -2.35 13.11
N ALA A 74 -10.07 -1.93 12.09
CA ALA A 74 -10.71 -2.84 11.15
C ALA A 74 -9.82 -3.24 9.97
N LEU A 75 -8.86 -2.40 9.59
CA LEU A 75 -8.04 -2.62 8.39
C LEU A 75 -7.11 -3.81 8.61
N ARG A 76 -7.20 -4.83 7.75
CA ARG A 76 -6.38 -6.05 7.82
C ARG A 76 -5.41 -6.17 6.67
N TRP A 77 -5.80 -5.67 5.51
CA TRP A 77 -5.03 -5.78 4.28
C TRP A 77 -4.81 -4.40 3.67
N LEU A 78 -3.54 -4.08 3.38
CA LEU A 78 -3.12 -2.80 2.83
C LEU A 78 -2.17 -3.04 1.66
N SER A 79 -2.46 -2.47 0.49
CA SER A 79 -1.61 -2.51 -0.69
C SER A 79 -1.27 -1.10 -1.16
N LEU A 80 0.03 -0.83 -1.35
CA LEU A 80 0.56 0.48 -1.71
C LEU A 80 1.48 0.36 -2.91
N GLY A 81 1.15 1.09 -3.97
CA GLY A 81 2.00 1.25 -5.15
C GLY A 81 2.38 2.71 -5.34
N PHE A 82 3.33 3.20 -4.56
CA PHE A 82 3.77 4.61 -4.58
C PHE A 82 5.18 4.69 -5.16
N CYS A 83 5.48 5.80 -5.85
CA CYS A 83 6.85 6.10 -6.24
C CYS A 83 7.68 6.62 -5.05
N VAL A 84 9.00 6.63 -5.20
CA VAL A 84 9.97 7.14 -4.21
C VAL A 84 9.65 8.58 -3.77
N ASP A 85 9.21 9.45 -4.69
CA ASP A 85 8.79 10.83 -4.39
C ASP A 85 7.57 10.94 -3.47
N ARG A 86 6.87 9.82 -3.24
CA ARG A 86 5.71 9.71 -2.35
C ARG A 86 5.97 8.75 -1.18
N LYS A 87 7.22 8.34 -0.97
CA LYS A 87 7.62 7.42 0.11
C LYS A 87 7.19 7.92 1.49
N ASN A 88 7.32 9.21 1.79
CA ASN A 88 6.92 9.76 3.09
C ASN A 88 5.42 9.55 3.36
N ILE A 89 4.58 9.74 2.35
CA ILE A 89 3.13 9.52 2.43
C ILE A 89 2.83 8.03 2.59
N MET A 90 3.54 7.17 1.84
CA MET A 90 3.45 5.70 1.99
C MET A 90 3.74 5.27 3.43
N MET A 91 4.88 5.70 3.99
CA MET A 91 5.31 5.34 5.34
C MET A 91 4.37 5.92 6.42
N SER A 92 3.90 7.15 6.21
CA SER A 92 2.91 7.81 7.07
C SER A 92 1.60 7.01 7.14
N LEU A 93 1.11 6.51 5.99
CA LEU A 93 -0.10 5.69 5.93
C LEU A 93 0.10 4.32 6.59
N ILE A 94 1.27 3.70 6.39
CA ILE A 94 1.64 2.44 7.06
C ILE A 94 1.62 2.63 8.58
N ARG A 95 2.25 3.70 9.10
CA ARG A 95 2.24 4.03 10.54
C ARG A 95 0.83 4.26 11.06
N ALA A 96 -0.03 4.90 10.27
CA ALA A 96 -1.41 5.17 10.67
C ALA A 96 -2.19 3.87 10.96
N TYR A 97 -1.89 2.77 10.26
CA TYR A 97 -2.59 1.50 10.42
C TYR A 97 -1.77 0.39 11.08
N ALA A 98 -0.61 0.73 11.65
CA ALA A 98 0.35 -0.25 12.16
C ALA A 98 -0.21 -1.18 13.26
N SER A 99 -1.23 -0.74 13.99
CA SER A 99 -1.90 -1.51 15.04
C SER A 99 -2.88 -2.56 14.54
N SER A 100 -3.26 -2.56 13.26
CA SER A 100 -4.37 -3.39 12.75
C SER A 100 -4.04 -4.20 11.49
N VAL A 101 -3.17 -3.68 10.62
CA VAL A 101 -2.77 -4.34 9.36
C VAL A 101 -2.03 -5.63 9.65
N GLN A 102 -2.53 -6.70 9.05
CA GLN A 102 -1.98 -8.06 9.15
C GLN A 102 -1.21 -8.45 7.89
N GLU A 103 -1.62 -7.93 6.74
CA GLU A 103 -0.96 -8.18 5.46
C GLU A 103 -0.71 -6.86 4.73
N LEU A 104 0.56 -6.61 4.42
CA LEU A 104 1.02 -5.42 3.73
C LEU A 104 1.60 -5.81 2.38
N HIS A 105 1.12 -5.18 1.32
CA HIS A 105 1.61 -5.32 -0.03
C HIS A 105 2.30 -4.02 -0.45
N ILE A 106 3.51 -4.11 -0.96
CA ILE A 106 4.26 -2.97 -1.47
C ILE A 106 4.72 -3.28 -2.88
N VAL A 107 4.36 -2.41 -3.82
CA VAL A 107 4.91 -2.47 -5.18
C VAL A 107 6.34 -1.95 -5.14
N CYS A 108 7.32 -2.82 -5.42
CA CYS A 108 8.72 -2.43 -5.47
C CYS A 108 9.51 -3.21 -6.52
N SER A 109 10.51 -2.55 -7.08
CA SER A 109 11.48 -3.14 -7.99
C SER A 109 12.69 -3.70 -7.24
N VAL A 110 13.33 -4.73 -7.81
CA VAL A 110 14.66 -5.21 -7.39
C VAL A 110 15.76 -4.37 -8.05
N ARG A 111 15.43 -3.74 -9.18
CA ARG A 111 16.34 -3.05 -10.06
C ARG A 111 16.37 -1.57 -9.73
N LYS A 112 17.57 -1.07 -9.48
CA LYS A 112 17.79 0.35 -9.25
C LYS A 112 17.46 1.17 -10.51
N ASP A 113 17.76 0.66 -11.70
CA ASP A 113 17.56 1.34 -12.98
C ASP A 113 16.11 1.32 -13.50
N TYR A 114 15.17 0.71 -12.77
CA TYR A 114 13.78 0.66 -13.20
C TYR A 114 13.06 1.99 -13.01
N LEU A 115 12.59 2.58 -14.11
CA LEU A 115 11.85 3.86 -14.15
C LEU A 115 12.54 4.95 -13.32
N ASP A 116 13.82 5.19 -13.56
CA ASP A 116 14.61 6.19 -12.83
C ASP A 116 14.53 6.01 -11.30
N GLU A 117 14.62 4.75 -10.86
CA GLU A 117 14.57 4.33 -9.46
C GLU A 117 13.21 4.55 -8.77
N ALA A 118 12.14 4.88 -9.51
CA ALA A 118 10.86 5.29 -8.95
C ALA A 118 10.21 4.27 -8.00
N PHE A 119 10.54 2.98 -8.10
CA PHE A 119 10.02 1.92 -7.22
C PHE A 119 11.13 1.16 -6.48
N TYR A 120 12.33 1.73 -6.40
CA TYR A 120 13.47 1.11 -5.75
C TYR A 120 13.59 1.60 -4.29
N PHE A 121 13.35 0.70 -3.34
CA PHE A 121 13.37 0.98 -1.90
C PHE A 121 14.47 0.16 -1.21
N PRO A 122 15.74 0.61 -1.21
CA PRO A 122 16.84 -0.16 -0.65
C PRO A 122 16.72 -0.36 0.86
N ASP A 123 16.18 0.63 1.58
CA ASP A 123 16.11 0.67 3.04
C ASP A 123 14.74 0.24 3.59
N LEU A 124 13.88 -0.36 2.75
CA LEU A 124 12.49 -0.64 3.08
C LEU A 124 12.33 -1.44 4.38
N GLY A 125 13.21 -2.40 4.63
CA GLY A 125 13.17 -3.22 5.86
C GLY A 125 13.37 -2.39 7.13
N GLU A 126 14.37 -1.51 7.14
CA GLU A 126 14.67 -0.64 8.28
C GLU A 126 13.56 0.38 8.51
N GLU A 127 13.04 0.95 7.43
CA GLU A 127 11.94 1.92 7.49
C GLU A 127 10.65 1.31 8.02
N LEU A 128 10.33 0.07 7.61
CA LEU A 128 9.17 -0.67 8.13
C LEU A 128 9.38 -1.09 9.58
N ALA A 129 10.59 -1.50 9.98
CA ALA A 129 10.89 -1.83 11.36
C ALA A 129 10.65 -0.64 12.31
N ALA A 130 10.87 0.59 11.83
CA ALA A 130 10.58 1.81 12.58
C ALA A 130 9.07 2.17 12.68
N CYS A 131 8.17 1.41 12.05
CA CYS A 131 6.74 1.73 12.01
C CYS A 131 5.89 1.03 13.07
N SER A 132 6.48 0.29 14.01
CA SER A 132 5.75 -0.40 15.10
C SER A 132 4.60 -1.29 14.61
N LEU A 133 4.85 -2.06 13.56
CA LEU A 133 3.89 -2.93 12.85
C LEU A 133 3.53 -4.19 13.67
N HIS A 134 2.96 -4.02 14.86
CA HIS A 134 2.73 -5.11 15.82
C HIS A 134 1.73 -6.17 15.36
N ALA A 135 0.79 -5.80 14.49
CA ALA A 135 -0.21 -6.73 13.96
C ALA A 135 0.23 -7.42 12.67
N LEU A 136 1.34 -6.99 12.06
CA LEU A 136 1.75 -7.45 10.74
C LEU A 136 2.26 -8.89 10.80
N LEU A 137 1.66 -9.75 9.98
CA LEU A 137 2.00 -11.16 9.86
C LEU A 137 2.69 -11.47 8.54
N ARG A 138 2.35 -10.73 7.48
CA ARG A 138 2.84 -10.98 6.13
C ARG A 138 3.15 -9.68 5.38
N LEU A 139 4.33 -9.62 4.78
CA LEU A 139 4.75 -8.58 3.86
C LEU A 139 4.93 -9.21 2.47
N VAL A 140 4.19 -8.69 1.50
CA VAL A 140 4.24 -9.14 0.10
C VAL A 140 4.88 -8.04 -0.75
N LEU A 141 5.96 -8.39 -1.43
CA LEU A 141 6.58 -7.55 -2.45
C LEU A 141 5.89 -7.85 -3.78
N GLU A 142 5.02 -6.94 -4.20
CA GLU A 142 4.43 -6.92 -5.54
C GLU A 142 5.47 -6.34 -6.51
N ARG A 143 5.64 -6.94 -7.68
CA ARG A 143 6.56 -6.38 -8.69
C ARG A 143 5.77 -5.63 -9.75
N PRO A 144 6.31 -4.54 -10.30
CA PRO A 144 5.75 -3.93 -11.48
C PRO A 144 5.63 -4.95 -12.62
N ALA A 145 4.56 -4.85 -13.41
CA ALA A 145 4.31 -5.78 -14.51
C ALA A 145 5.46 -5.79 -15.55
N ASP A 146 6.09 -4.63 -15.76
CA ASP A 146 7.20 -4.45 -16.69
C ASP A 146 8.58 -4.76 -16.08
N ASP A 147 8.62 -5.14 -14.80
CA ASP A 147 9.84 -5.58 -14.11
C ASP A 147 9.62 -6.88 -13.32
N PRO A 148 9.33 -7.99 -14.04
CA PRO A 148 9.09 -9.26 -13.38
C PRO A 148 10.35 -9.89 -12.81
N CYS A 149 10.18 -10.82 -11.87
CA CYS A 149 11.30 -11.52 -11.22
C CYS A 149 12.03 -12.51 -12.14
N SER A 150 11.55 -12.81 -13.34
CA SER A 150 12.03 -13.91 -14.19
C SER A 150 13.53 -13.85 -14.51
N GLY A 151 14.11 -12.65 -14.65
CA GLY A 151 15.55 -12.45 -14.83
C GLY A 151 16.34 -12.19 -13.55
N HIS A 152 15.66 -12.02 -12.40
CA HIS A 152 16.24 -11.47 -11.17
C HIS A 152 15.81 -12.22 -9.90
N VAL A 153 15.47 -13.52 -10.01
CA VAL A 153 14.98 -14.34 -8.89
C VAL A 153 15.94 -14.29 -7.70
N ALA A 154 17.25 -14.43 -7.93
CA ALA A 154 18.25 -14.37 -6.85
C ALA A 154 18.26 -13.01 -6.14
N GLY A 155 18.17 -11.91 -6.89
CA GLY A 155 18.09 -10.56 -6.32
C GLY A 155 16.80 -10.34 -5.55
N CYS A 156 15.67 -10.85 -6.05
CA CYS A 156 14.39 -10.83 -5.36
C CYS A 156 14.43 -11.59 -4.02
N LEU A 157 14.96 -12.82 -4.02
CA LEU A 157 15.11 -13.63 -2.81
C LEU A 157 16.05 -12.98 -1.79
N LEU A 158 17.14 -12.38 -2.28
CA LEU A 158 18.05 -11.60 -1.43
C LEU A 158 17.33 -10.41 -0.79
N GLN A 159 16.56 -9.64 -1.56
CA GLN A 159 15.77 -8.53 -1.03
C GLN A 159 14.75 -8.99 0.04
N CYS A 160 14.01 -10.07 -0.23
CA CYS A 160 13.07 -10.63 0.75
C CYS A 160 13.79 -11.06 2.04
N ARG A 161 14.95 -11.71 1.94
CA ARG A 161 15.76 -12.12 3.10
C ARG A 161 16.26 -10.90 3.88
N THR A 162 16.80 -9.89 3.20
CA THR A 162 17.29 -8.66 3.84
C THR A 162 16.19 -7.96 4.61
N ILE A 163 15.00 -7.81 4.03
CA ILE A 163 13.84 -7.23 4.73
C ILE A 163 13.40 -8.12 5.90
N GLY A 164 13.42 -9.44 5.72
CA GLY A 164 13.08 -10.40 6.78
C GLY A 164 14.01 -10.34 7.99
N ILE A 165 15.28 -9.94 7.81
CA ILE A 165 16.20 -9.69 8.93
C ILE A 165 15.72 -8.51 9.77
N SER A 166 15.21 -7.45 9.15
CA SER A 166 14.65 -6.28 9.84
C SER A 166 13.29 -6.56 10.49
N LEU A 167 12.53 -7.54 9.99
CA LEU A 167 11.18 -7.88 10.42
C LEU A 167 11.07 -9.37 10.82
N PRO A 168 11.72 -9.82 11.92
CA PRO A 168 11.90 -11.24 12.21
C PRO A 168 10.60 -12.02 12.49
N HIS A 169 9.50 -11.34 12.80
CA HIS A 169 8.19 -11.95 13.07
C HIS A 169 7.25 -11.94 11.86
N VAL A 170 7.67 -11.37 10.74
CA VAL A 170 6.83 -11.17 9.55
C VAL A 170 7.28 -12.11 8.45
N GLN A 171 6.31 -12.80 7.82
CA GLN A 171 6.58 -13.56 6.61
C GLN A 171 6.80 -12.61 5.43
N VAL A 172 8.04 -12.48 4.96
CA VAL A 172 8.37 -11.66 3.79
C VAL A 172 8.44 -12.53 2.54
N VAL A 173 7.60 -12.24 1.55
CA VAL A 173 7.54 -12.98 0.28
C VAL A 173 7.47 -12.03 -0.90
N CYS A 174 7.88 -12.51 -2.07
CA CYS A 174 7.53 -11.87 -3.33
C CYS A 174 6.34 -12.61 -3.94
N GLU A 175 5.34 -11.86 -4.42
CA GLU A 175 4.12 -12.41 -5.00
C GLU A 175 4.41 -13.39 -6.15
N MET A 176 5.33 -13.04 -7.04
CA MET A 176 5.65 -13.90 -8.18
C MET A 176 6.54 -15.09 -7.81
N CYS A 177 7.59 -14.88 -7.01
CA CYS A 177 8.50 -15.98 -6.66
C CYS A 177 7.85 -17.01 -5.73
N HIS A 178 6.91 -16.59 -4.87
CA HIS A 178 6.23 -17.51 -3.95
C HIS A 178 5.19 -18.40 -4.64
N ASN A 179 4.56 -17.89 -5.69
CA ASN A 179 3.56 -18.62 -6.48
C ASN A 179 4.17 -19.46 -7.61
N SER A 180 5.46 -19.30 -7.88
CA SER A 180 6.17 -20.08 -8.88
C SER A 180 6.71 -21.37 -8.24
N PRO A 181 6.34 -22.57 -8.73
CA PRO A 181 7.04 -23.79 -8.37
C PRO A 181 8.41 -23.73 -9.06
N PHE A 182 9.43 -23.24 -8.35
CA PHE A 182 10.82 -23.50 -8.74
C PHE A 182 11.24 -24.88 -8.24
#